data_AF-A0A9D2DEK8-F1
#
_entry.id   AF-A0A9D2DEK8-F1
#
_cell.length_a   1.000
_cell.length_b   1.000
_cell.length_c   1.000
_cell.angle_alpha   90.00
_cell.angle_beta   90.00
_cell.angle_gamma   90.00
#
_symmetry.space_group_name_H-M   'P 1'
#
loop_
_entity.id
_entity.type
_entity.pdbx_description
1 polymer ?
#
loop_
_entity_poly.entity_id
_entity_poly.type
_entity_poly.pdbx_seq_one_letter_code
_entity_poly.pdbx_strand_id
1 'polypeptide(L)'
;MTTAIHTELATLAKEIFAHIAQLGGECDTFEVYADDYSADVRYTATIGEDKGDYWTAPSWWIEDEKIEVLAAYDGDGDEDKEATSLLQNMLNE
;
A
#
# COMPACT_ATOMS: atom_id res chain seq x y z
N MET A 1 -9.15 10.77 -17.65
CA MET A 1 -9.35 10.85 -16.19
C MET A 1 -9.87 12.23 -15.78
N THR A 2 -10.86 12.30 -14.90
CA THR A 2 -11.40 13.56 -14.36
C THR A 2 -10.75 13.89 -13.00
N THR A 3 -10.86 15.13 -12.55
CA THR A 3 -10.36 15.56 -11.24
C THR A 3 -11.01 14.80 -10.07
N ALA A 4 -12.25 14.35 -10.23
CA ALA A 4 -12.97 13.57 -9.23
C ALA A 4 -12.30 12.20 -9.03
N ILE A 5 -12.08 11.46 -10.13
CA ILE A 5 -11.41 10.15 -10.12
C ILE A 5 -10.01 10.24 -9.49
N HIS A 6 -9.25 11.29 -9.84
CA HIS A 6 -7.92 11.51 -9.24
C HIS A 6 -8.00 11.74 -7.72
N THR A 7 -9.06 12.38 -7.23
CA THR A 7 -9.25 12.63 -5.79
C THR A 7 -9.63 11.35 -5.04
N GLU A 8 -10.41 10.47 -5.67
CA GLU A 8 -10.75 9.16 -5.11
C GLU A 8 -9.54 8.24 -5.03
N LEU A 9 -8.71 8.16 -6.09
CA LEU A 9 -7.47 7.38 -6.06
C LEU A 9 -6.47 7.91 -5.02
N ALA A 10 -6.40 9.24 -4.83
CA ALA A 10 -5.62 9.82 -3.76
C ALA A 10 -6.18 9.49 -2.36
N THR A 11 -7.47 9.24 -2.24
CA THR A 11 -8.11 8.77 -1.01
C THR A 11 -7.77 7.31 -0.75
N LEU A 12 -7.86 6.45 -1.77
CA LEU A 12 -7.39 5.06 -1.72
C LEU A 12 -5.93 4.98 -1.28
N ALA A 13 -5.04 5.77 -1.89
CA ALA A 13 -3.63 5.78 -1.54
C ALA A 13 -3.40 6.11 -0.05
N LYS A 14 -4.14 7.07 0.51
CA LYS A 14 -4.06 7.40 1.94
C LYS A 14 -4.51 6.25 2.84
N GLU A 15 -5.61 5.60 2.49
CA GLU A 15 -6.11 4.45 3.25
C GLU A 15 -5.14 3.26 3.18
N ILE A 16 -4.52 3.03 2.01
CA ILE A 16 -3.46 2.03 1.83
C ILE A 16 -2.27 2.32 2.74
N PHE A 17 -1.76 3.55 2.76
CA PHE A 17 -0.67 3.93 3.67
C PHE A 17 -1.06 3.81 5.14
N ALA A 18 -2.28 4.17 5.50
CA ALA A 18 -2.78 4.02 6.86
C ALA A 18 -2.85 2.54 7.28
N HIS A 19 -3.25 1.65 6.36
CA HIS A 19 -3.28 0.22 6.59
C HIS A 19 -1.86 -0.35 6.75
N ILE A 20 -0.94 0.00 5.85
CA ILE A 20 0.47 -0.42 5.91
C ILE A 20 1.13 0.02 7.22
N ALA A 21 0.86 1.25 7.67
CA ALA A 21 1.37 1.74 8.95
C ALA A 21 0.88 0.91 10.15
N GLN A 22 -0.30 0.29 10.05
CA GLN A 22 -0.82 -0.62 11.09
C GLN A 22 -0.18 -2.01 11.03
N LEU A 23 0.25 -2.47 9.84
CA LEU A 23 0.95 -3.76 9.68
C LEU A 23 2.31 -3.78 10.37
N GLY A 24 2.95 -2.64 10.56
CA GLY A 24 4.22 -2.54 11.30
C GLY A 24 5.34 -3.39 10.67
N GLY A 25 5.28 -3.63 9.36
CA GLY A 25 6.23 -4.46 8.63
C GLY A 25 5.82 -5.93 8.45
N GLU A 26 4.59 -6.32 8.83
CA GLU A 26 4.01 -7.60 8.43
C GLU A 26 3.60 -7.58 6.95
N CYS A 27 3.95 -8.61 6.19
CA CYS A 27 3.53 -8.74 4.80
C CYS A 27 2.07 -9.13 4.72
N ASP A 28 1.28 -8.41 3.93
CA ASP A 28 -0.14 -8.70 3.76
C ASP A 28 -0.63 -8.40 2.34
N THR A 29 -1.77 -8.96 1.97
CA THR A 29 -2.48 -8.62 0.73
C THR A 29 -3.92 -8.29 1.09
N PHE A 30 -4.32 -7.05 0.83
CA PHE A 30 -5.59 -6.48 1.27
C PHE A 30 -6.24 -5.69 0.15
N GLU A 31 -7.57 -5.59 0.22
CA GLU A 31 -8.38 -4.76 -0.67
C GLU A 31 -8.81 -3.49 0.08
N VAL A 32 -8.71 -2.35 -0.60
CA VAL A 32 -9.16 -1.05 -0.09
C VAL A 32 -10.28 -0.52 -0.96
N TYR A 33 -11.31 0.03 -0.33
CA TYR A 33 -12.48 0.57 -1.02
C TYR A 33 -12.57 2.08 -0.81
N ALA A 34 -12.88 2.78 -1.89
CA ALA A 34 -13.40 4.15 -1.91
C ALA A 34 -14.86 4.12 -2.34
N ASP A 35 -15.42 5.28 -2.68
CA ASP A 35 -16.85 5.42 -3.01
C ASP A 35 -17.17 4.69 -4.33
N ASP A 36 -16.41 4.98 -5.39
CA ASP A 36 -16.61 4.42 -6.73
C ASP A 36 -15.41 3.61 -7.22
N TYR A 37 -14.41 3.33 -6.38
CA TYR A 37 -13.24 2.55 -6.78
C TYR A 37 -12.79 1.58 -5.67
N SER A 38 -12.28 0.41 -6.05
CA SER A 38 -11.53 -0.46 -5.14
C SER A 38 -10.14 -0.77 -5.70
N ALA A 39 -9.23 -1.17 -4.82
CA ALA A 39 -7.89 -1.57 -5.22
C ALA A 39 -7.37 -2.74 -4.38
N ASP A 40 -6.84 -3.75 -5.06
CA ASP A 40 -6.09 -4.84 -4.46
C ASP A 40 -4.62 -4.45 -4.33
N VAL A 41 -4.09 -4.52 -3.12
CA VAL A 41 -2.72 -4.14 -2.81
C VAL A 41 -2.01 -5.27 -2.09
N ARG A 42 -0.78 -5.54 -2.52
CA ARG A 42 0.18 -6.38 -1.82
C ARG A 42 1.25 -5.51 -1.18
N TYR A 43 1.36 -5.62 0.13
CA TYR A 43 2.46 -5.05 0.89
C TYR A 43 3.44 -6.16 1.28
N THR A 44 4.71 -5.93 0.99
CA THR A 44 5.80 -6.81 1.43
C THR A 44 6.84 -5.97 2.14
N ALA A 45 7.27 -6.40 3.32
CA ALA A 45 8.36 -5.77 4.03
C ALA A 45 9.35 -6.82 4.53
N THR A 46 10.63 -6.46 4.47
CA THR A 46 11.71 -7.25 5.06
C THR A 46 12.15 -6.57 6.35
N ILE A 47 12.13 -7.31 7.46
CA ILE A 47 12.56 -6.79 8.75
C ILE A 47 14.03 -7.15 8.97
N GLY A 48 14.86 -6.13 9.14
CA GLY A 48 16.18 -6.28 9.72
C GLY A 48 16.07 -6.37 11.23
N GLU A 49 16.65 -7.42 11.81
CA GLU A 49 16.73 -7.62 13.25
C GLU A 49 18.20 -7.68 13.68
N ASP A 50 18.57 -6.82 14.63
CA ASP A 50 19.73 -7.03 15.49
C ASP A 50 19.23 -7.47 16.87
N LYS A 51 19.65 -8.67 17.30
CA LYS A 51 19.19 -9.24 18.59
C LYS A 51 19.79 -8.53 19.80
N GLY A 52 20.74 -7.61 19.59
CA GLY A 52 21.51 -7.00 20.64
C GLY A 52 22.44 -7.98 21.34
N ASP A 53 23.22 -7.45 22.27
CA ASP A 53 24.17 -8.20 23.09
C ASP A 53 24.10 -7.71 24.54
N TYR A 54 25.02 -8.17 25.40
CA TYR A 54 25.12 -7.73 26.80
C TYR A 54 25.19 -6.20 26.99
N TRP A 55 25.63 -5.44 25.98
CA TRP A 55 25.76 -3.98 26.02
C TRP A 55 24.78 -3.23 25.09
N THR A 56 24.07 -3.94 24.21
CA THR A 56 23.27 -3.33 23.13
C THR A 56 21.86 -3.91 23.19
N ALA A 57 20.84 -3.05 23.19
CA ALA A 57 19.46 -3.51 23.14
C ALA A 57 19.13 -4.10 21.76
N PRO A 58 18.25 -5.12 21.68
CA PRO A 58 17.71 -5.57 20.40
C PRO A 58 17.06 -4.39 19.66
N SER A 59 17.28 -4.31 18.35
CA SER A 59 16.75 -3.28 17.48
C SER A 59 16.23 -3.88 16.19
N TRP A 60 15.03 -3.47 15.79
CA TRP A 60 14.40 -3.91 14.55
C TRP A 60 14.16 -2.71 13.65
N TRP A 61 14.31 -2.89 12.35
CA TRP A 61 14.05 -1.86 11.33
C TRP A 61 13.45 -2.49 10.08
N ILE A 62 12.77 -1.68 9.27
CA ILE A 62 12.36 -2.10 7.93
C ILE A 62 13.59 -1.98 7.03
N GLU A 63 14.10 -3.10 6.52
CA GLU A 63 15.25 -3.14 5.62
C GLU A 63 14.82 -2.79 4.19
N ASP A 64 13.68 -3.31 3.76
CA ASP A 64 13.09 -3.07 2.44
C ASP A 64 11.56 -3.09 2.57
N GLU A 65 10.89 -2.17 1.88
CA GLU A 65 9.44 -2.13 1.78
C GLU A 65 9.02 -2.02 0.32
N LYS A 66 7.98 -2.77 -0.06
CA LYS A 66 7.46 -2.80 -1.41
C LYS A 66 5.94 -2.81 -1.39
N ILE A 67 5.36 -1.89 -2.15
CA ILE A 67 3.91 -1.74 -2.33
C ILE A 67 3.58 -2.03 -3.79
N GLU A 68 2.79 -3.08 -4.02
CA GLU A 68 2.36 -3.51 -5.35
C GLU A 68 0.84 -3.46 -5.44
N VAL A 69 0.32 -2.62 -6.33
CA VAL A 69 -1.09 -2.59 -6.71
C VAL A 69 -1.31 -3.71 -7.73
N LEU A 70 -2.12 -4.70 -7.36
CA LEU A 70 -2.43 -5.85 -8.20
C LEU A 70 -3.46 -5.47 -9.26
N ALA A 71 -4.51 -4.78 -8.86
CA ALA A 71 -5.57 -4.28 -9.72
C ALA A 71 -6.31 -3.13 -9.03
N ALA A 72 -6.91 -2.25 -9.82
CA ALA A 72 -7.91 -1.29 -9.38
C ALA A 72 -9.19 -1.51 -10.18
N TYR A 73 -10.33 -1.46 -9.50
CA TYR A 73 -11.66 -1.65 -10.07
C TYR A 73 -12.46 -0.36 -9.94
N ASP A 74 -13.24 -0.03 -10.97
CA ASP A 74 -14.22 1.05 -10.92
C ASP A 74 -15.54 0.61 -10.24
N GLY A 75 -16.51 1.53 -10.13
CA GLY A 75 -17.78 1.30 -9.46
C GLY A 75 -18.68 0.29 -10.17
N ASP A 76 -18.40 0.01 -11.45
CA ASP A 76 -19.04 -1.04 -12.24
C ASP A 76 -18.38 -2.42 -12.04
N GLY A 77 -17.22 -2.46 -11.37
CA GLY A 77 -16.43 -3.66 -11.10
C GLY A 77 -15.52 -4.06 -12.25
N ASP A 78 -15.29 -3.16 -13.21
CA ASP A 78 -14.36 -3.37 -14.33
C ASP A 78 -12.94 -2.94 -13.92
N GLU A 79 -11.94 -3.71 -14.36
CA GLU A 79 -10.54 -3.40 -14.08
C GLU A 79 -10.10 -2.15 -14.84
N ASP A 80 -9.77 -1.09 -14.10
CA ASP A 80 -9.22 0.15 -14.64
C ASP A 80 -7.69 0.13 -14.55
N LYS A 81 -7.06 -0.15 -15.69
CA LYS A 81 -5.59 -0.20 -15.83
C LYS A 81 -4.93 1.17 -15.70
N GLU A 82 -5.63 2.24 -16.08
CA GLU A 82 -5.14 3.61 -15.89
C GLU A 82 -5.13 3.93 -14.40
N ALA A 83 -6.21 3.63 -13.68
CA ALA A 83 -6.30 3.78 -12.23
C ALA A 83 -5.23 2.94 -11.51
N THR A 84 -5.04 1.68 -11.91
CA THR A 84 -4.01 0.78 -11.35
C THR A 84 -2.62 1.40 -11.48
N SER A 85 -2.26 1.88 -12.68
CA SER A 85 -0.95 2.49 -12.94
C SER A 85 -0.76 3.80 -12.18
N LEU A 86 -1.82 4.61 -12.07
CA LEU A 86 -1.78 5.87 -11.35
C LEU A 86 -1.62 5.65 -9.84
N LEU A 87 -2.38 4.70 -9.27
CA LEU A 87 -2.29 4.33 -7.86
C LEU A 87 -0.90 3.75 -7.55
N GLN A 88 -0.35 2.89 -8.41
CA GLN A 88 1.01 2.37 -8.28
C GLN A 88 2.03 3.51 -8.25
N ASN A 89 1.90 4.52 -9.14
CA ASN A 89 2.80 5.67 -9.14
C ASN A 89 2.65 6.48 -7.85
N MET A 90 1.43 6.73 -7.37
CA MET A 90 1.19 7.47 -6.12
C MET A 90 1.77 6.78 -4.87
N LEU A 91 1.85 5.45 -4.87
CA LEU A 91 2.35 4.67 -3.74
C LEU A 91 3.88 4.51 -3.74
N ASN A 92 4.54 4.74 -4.88
CA ASN A 92 6.00 4.58 -5.04
C ASN A 92 6.73 5.89 -5.39
N GLU A 93 6.02 7.02 -5.35
CA GLU A 93 6.58 8.37 -5.53
C GLU A 93 6.95 9.00 -4.18
#